data_AF-A0A7S3KSZ5-F1
#
_entry.id   AF-A0A7S3KSZ5-F1
#
_cell.length_a   1.000
_cell.length_b   1.000
_cell.length_c   1.000
_cell.angle_alpha   90.00
_cell.angle_beta   90.00
_cell.angle_gamma   90.00
#
_symmetry.space_group_name_H-M   'P 1'
#
loop_
_entity.id
_entity.type
_entity.pdbx_description
1 polymer ?
#
loop_
_entity_poly.entity_id
_entity_poly.type
_entity_poly.pdbx_seq_one_letter_code
_entity_poly.pdbx_strand_id
1 'polypeptide(L)'
;MNDRVNVIVAILIIFCNYLYLYPGYQIITRQVEQESHKERLAASLIMFVFGIFLTLTSNCQKYFTLQAIKAQNPHKKFLIKEGMFKWTRNPNYLGEILTFFSFCNLYSNWDSWILYSILLFSSMYPMMLQKDESLKTKEGAEEYLKSSGFLLPKFTTCWLVLFMTYINIIMFLLCLNLSGGVEKMAKNAIYMIKTCGIM
;
A
#
# COMPACT_ATOMS: atom_id res chain seq x y z
N MET A 1 -9.23 11.66 -30.31
CA MET A 1 -9.88 10.75 -29.34
C MET A 1 -11.30 11.25 -29.16
N ASN A 2 -12.32 10.40 -29.35
CA ASN A 2 -13.71 10.81 -29.59
C ASN A 2 -14.39 11.38 -28.32
N ASP A 3 -15.13 12.49 -28.39
CA ASP A 3 -15.69 13.19 -27.21
C ASP A 3 -16.61 12.30 -26.36
N ARG A 4 -17.33 11.37 -26.98
CA ARG A 4 -18.14 10.37 -26.28
C ARG A 4 -17.31 9.42 -25.40
N VAL A 5 -16.09 9.08 -25.82
CA VAL A 5 -15.16 8.27 -25.02
C VAL A 5 -14.72 9.04 -23.78
N ASN A 6 -14.50 10.35 -23.90
CA ASN A 6 -14.13 11.20 -22.77
C ASN A 6 -15.26 11.31 -21.73
N VAL A 7 -16.52 11.42 -22.17
CA VAL A 7 -17.68 11.45 -21.27
C VAL A 7 -17.87 10.13 -20.51
N ILE A 8 -17.76 8.98 -21.19
CA ILE A 8 -17.87 7.67 -20.55
C ILE A 8 -16.76 7.48 -19.51
N VAL A 9 -15.52 7.84 -19.86
CA VAL A 9 -14.39 7.77 -18.93
C VAL A 9 -14.60 8.69 -17.72
N ALA A 10 -15.11 9.91 -17.92
CA ALA A 10 -15.42 10.83 -16.82
C ALA A 10 -16.49 10.27 -15.87
N ILE A 11 -17.56 9.68 -16.40
CA ILE A 11 -18.62 9.04 -15.60
C ILE A 11 -18.04 7.87 -14.80
N LEU A 12 -17.22 7.03 -15.42
CA LEU A 12 -16.55 5.90 -14.74
C LEU A 12 -15.64 6.39 -13.61
N ILE A 13 -14.88 7.48 -13.83
CA ILE A 13 -14.04 8.09 -12.79
C ILE A 13 -14.90 8.58 -11.62
N ILE A 14 -15.99 9.28 -11.89
CA ILE A 14 -16.90 9.78 -10.84
C ILE A 14 -17.49 8.61 -10.06
N PHE A 15 -17.98 7.58 -10.74
CA PHE A 15 -18.52 6.38 -10.10
C PHE A 15 -17.47 5.67 -9.22
N CYS A 16 -16.25 5.50 -9.72
CA CYS A 16 -15.14 4.97 -8.92
C CYS A 16 -14.87 5.83 -7.68
N ASN A 17 -14.86 7.17 -7.80
CA ASN A 17 -14.73 8.11 -6.68
C ASN A 17 -15.85 7.96 -5.63
N TYR A 18 -17.09 7.68 -6.05
CA TYR A 18 -18.16 7.35 -5.10
C TYR A 18 -17.93 6.02 -4.38
N LEU A 19 -17.39 5.00 -5.07
CA LEU A 19 -17.03 3.73 -4.43
C LEU A 19 -15.90 3.89 -3.40
N TYR A 20 -14.99 4.86 -3.58
CA TYR A 20 -14.01 5.20 -2.55
C TYR A 20 -14.66 5.70 -1.24
N LEU A 21 -15.84 6.32 -1.28
CA LEU A 21 -16.52 6.76 -0.06
C LEU A 21 -17.16 5.60 0.72
N TYR A 22 -17.19 4.38 0.16
CA TYR A 22 -17.88 3.23 0.75
C TYR A 22 -17.46 2.92 2.20
N PRO A 23 -16.17 2.81 2.58
CA PRO A 23 -15.81 2.53 3.97
C PRO A 23 -16.14 3.69 4.89
N GLY A 24 -16.03 4.94 4.42
CA GLY A 24 -16.45 6.11 5.19
C GLY A 24 -17.95 6.05 5.51
N TYR A 25 -18.77 5.71 4.51
CA TYR A 25 -20.19 5.45 4.70
C TYR A 25 -20.43 4.29 5.68
N GLN A 26 -19.69 3.19 5.54
CA GLN A 26 -19.80 2.03 6.42
C GLN A 26 -19.42 2.36 7.88
N ILE A 27 -18.34 3.14 8.10
CA ILE A 27 -17.90 3.60 9.41
C ILE A 27 -18.99 4.46 10.08
N ILE A 28 -19.60 5.37 9.33
CA ILE A 28 -20.64 6.29 9.84
C ILE A 28 -21.94 5.53 10.15
N THR A 29 -22.38 4.67 9.22
CA THR A 29 -23.71 4.03 9.32
C THR A 29 -23.75 2.83 10.24
N ARG A 30 -22.67 2.05 10.31
CA ARG A 30 -22.67 0.81 11.10
C ARG A 30 -22.42 1.04 12.59
N GLN A 31 -22.24 2.29 13.06
CA GLN A 31 -21.83 2.61 14.43
C GLN A 31 -20.90 1.54 15.00
N VAL A 32 -19.86 1.16 14.24
CA VAL A 32 -19.06 -0.03 14.51
C VAL A 32 -18.72 0.00 15.99
N GLU A 33 -19.32 -0.92 16.74
CA GLU A 33 -19.08 -1.00 18.18
C GLU A 33 -17.57 -1.00 18.31
N GLN A 34 -17.08 -0.01 19.04
CA GLN A 34 -15.67 0.30 19.24
C GLN A 34 -14.97 -0.81 20.07
N GLU A 35 -15.29 -2.08 19.83
CA GLU A 35 -14.39 -3.20 20.08
C GLU A 35 -13.21 -3.23 19.08
N SER A 36 -12.92 -2.10 18.42
CA SER A 36 -11.64 -1.91 17.73
C SER A 36 -10.54 -1.88 18.78
N HIS A 37 -9.97 -3.05 19.03
CA HIS A 37 -8.80 -3.25 19.87
C HIS A 37 -7.74 -2.18 19.60
N LYS A 38 -7.14 -1.62 20.65
CA LYS A 38 -6.20 -0.49 20.59
C LYS A 38 -5.06 -0.75 19.60
N GLU A 39 -4.69 -2.01 19.44
CA GLU A 39 -3.68 -2.51 18.53
C GLU A 39 -4.07 -2.34 17.05
N ARG A 40 -5.35 -2.55 16.70
CA ARG A 40 -5.86 -2.32 15.34
C ARG A 40 -5.84 -0.83 15.01
N LEU A 41 -6.27 0.01 15.94
CA LEU A 41 -6.19 1.47 15.81
C LEU A 41 -4.74 1.92 15.59
N ALA A 42 -3.82 1.41 16.40
CA ALA A 42 -2.39 1.70 16.26
C ALA A 42 -1.83 1.23 14.90
N ALA A 43 -2.16 0.02 14.47
CA ALA A 43 -1.73 -0.51 13.17
C ALA A 43 -2.28 0.33 12.01
N SER A 44 -3.56 0.68 12.03
CA SER A 44 -4.16 1.57 11.04
C SER A 44 -3.49 2.93 11.02
N LEU A 45 -3.22 3.53 12.17
CA LEU A 45 -2.54 4.82 12.25
C LEU A 45 -1.12 4.76 11.67
N ILE A 46 -0.36 3.71 11.99
CA ILE A 46 0.97 3.48 11.43
C ILE A 46 0.89 3.35 9.91
N MET A 47 -0.02 2.51 9.40
CA MET A 47 -0.22 2.33 7.95
C MET A 47 -0.58 3.64 7.27
N PHE A 48 -1.45 4.44 7.87
CA PHE A 48 -1.88 5.73 7.34
C PHE A 48 -0.73 6.74 7.29
N VAL A 49 -0.01 6.93 8.40
CA VAL A 49 1.10 7.88 8.50
C VAL A 49 2.25 7.49 7.56
N PHE A 50 2.64 6.20 7.56
CA PHE A 50 3.64 5.72 6.62
C PHE A 50 3.16 5.81 5.16
N GLY A 51 1.89 5.54 4.91
CA GLY A 51 1.29 5.67 3.59
C GLY A 51 1.43 7.07 3.03
N ILE A 52 0.97 8.08 3.79
CA ILE A 52 1.11 9.50 3.44
C ILE A 52 2.58 9.88 3.28
N PHE A 53 3.43 9.47 4.21
CA PHE A 53 4.87 9.76 4.16
C PHE A 53 5.48 9.24 2.85
N LEU A 54 5.25 7.97 2.50
CA LEU A 54 5.77 7.37 1.27
C LEU A 54 5.25 8.11 0.03
N THR A 55 3.95 8.40 -0.03
CA THR A 55 3.33 9.11 -1.16
C THR A 55 3.94 10.49 -1.36
N LEU A 56 3.95 11.32 -0.32
CA LEU A 56 4.43 12.70 -0.39
C LEU A 56 5.93 12.73 -0.68
N THR A 57 6.74 12.02 0.11
CA THR A 57 8.20 12.09 -0.03
C THR A 57 8.69 11.56 -1.36
N SER A 58 8.12 10.46 -1.86
CA SER A 58 8.52 9.92 -3.17
C SER A 58 8.09 10.82 -4.33
N ASN A 59 6.91 11.45 -4.25
CA ASN A 59 6.48 12.42 -5.25
C ASN A 59 7.35 13.68 -5.21
N CYS A 60 7.68 14.21 -4.03
CA CYS A 60 8.60 15.34 -3.87
C CYS A 60 9.98 15.01 -4.41
N GLN A 61 10.56 13.88 -4.01
CA GLN A 61 11.87 13.42 -4.50
C GLN A 61 11.84 13.34 -6.04
N LYS A 62 10.83 12.69 -6.62
CA LYS A 62 10.68 12.56 -8.08
C LYS A 62 10.56 13.91 -8.77
N TYR A 63 9.69 14.78 -8.26
CA TYR A 63 9.42 16.09 -8.85
C TYR A 63 10.67 16.96 -8.87
N PHE A 64 11.29 17.19 -7.71
CA PHE A 64 12.45 18.08 -7.60
C PHE A 64 13.67 17.51 -8.33
N THR A 65 13.89 16.19 -8.28
CA THR A 65 14.99 15.55 -9.01
C THR A 65 14.83 15.73 -10.52
N LEU A 66 13.63 15.47 -11.07
CA LEU A 66 13.39 15.63 -12.50
C LEU A 66 13.39 17.10 -12.93
N GLN A 67 12.88 18.01 -12.10
CA GLN A 67 12.90 19.44 -12.37
C GLN A 67 14.34 19.95 -12.50
N ALA A 68 15.21 19.63 -11.54
CA ALA A 68 16.61 20.04 -11.55
C ALA A 68 17.35 19.50 -12.79
N ILE A 69 17.11 18.24 -13.16
CA ILE A 69 17.78 17.61 -14.30
C ILE A 69 17.25 18.14 -15.63
N LYS A 70 15.94 18.37 -15.75
CA LYS A 70 15.35 18.96 -16.97
C LYS A 70 15.81 20.39 -17.20
N ALA A 71 16.01 21.17 -16.13
CA ALA A 71 16.56 22.52 -16.22
C ALA A 71 17.98 22.53 -16.81
N GLN A 72 18.78 21.52 -16.50
CA GLN A 72 20.15 21.40 -17.02
C GLN A 72 20.22 20.66 -18.37
N ASN A 73 19.37 19.66 -18.60
CA ASN A 73 19.40 18.76 -19.76
C ASN A 73 17.98 18.34 -20.18
N PRO A 74 17.25 19.15 -20.98
CA PRO A 74 15.84 18.93 -21.30
C PRO A 74 15.52 17.59 -21.97
N HIS A 75 16.46 17.05 -22.76
CA HIS A 75 16.27 15.82 -23.54
C HIS A 75 16.80 14.56 -22.85
N LYS A 76 17.46 14.68 -21.70
CA LYS A 76 18.08 13.54 -21.02
C LYS A 76 17.03 12.71 -20.28
N LYS A 77 16.91 11.43 -20.64
CA LYS A 77 16.12 10.45 -19.88
C LYS A 77 16.89 10.05 -18.62
N PHE A 78 16.42 10.50 -17.46
CA PHE A 78 17.07 10.21 -16.18
C PHE A 78 16.37 9.11 -15.39
N LEU A 79 17.17 8.21 -14.81
CA LEU A 79 16.74 7.13 -13.93
C LEU A 79 16.99 7.50 -12.47
N ILE A 80 15.91 7.66 -11.70
CA ILE A 80 16.00 7.85 -10.25
C ILE A 80 16.11 6.45 -9.63
N LYS A 81 17.28 6.14 -9.05
CA LYS A 81 17.58 4.84 -8.41
C LYS A 81 18.00 4.96 -6.93
N GLU A 82 17.86 6.15 -6.35
CA GLU A 82 18.30 6.48 -5.00
C GLU A 82 17.10 6.84 -4.09
N GLY A 83 17.37 7.01 -2.80
CA GLY A 83 16.34 7.37 -1.81
C GLY A 83 15.20 6.36 -1.78
N MET A 84 13.96 6.85 -1.89
CA MET A 84 12.76 6.01 -1.85
C MET A 84 12.67 5.02 -3.01
N PHE A 85 13.21 5.40 -4.17
CA PHE A 85 13.19 4.58 -5.38
C PHE A 85 14.23 3.46 -5.38
N LYS A 86 15.21 3.50 -4.46
CA LYS A 86 16.23 2.44 -4.34
C LYS A 86 15.59 1.06 -4.08
N TRP A 87 14.58 1.01 -3.22
CA TRP A 87 14.03 -0.24 -2.71
C TRP A 87 12.82 -0.72 -3.49
N THR A 88 12.02 0.20 -4.03
CA THR A 88 10.83 -0.11 -4.84
C THR A 88 10.73 0.88 -5.98
N ARG A 89 10.29 0.41 -7.14
CA ARG A 89 10.05 1.25 -8.31
C ARG A 89 8.83 2.13 -8.12
N ASN A 90 7.90 1.75 -7.24
CA ASN A 90 6.60 2.39 -7.05
C ASN A 90 6.30 2.76 -5.59
N PRO A 91 7.18 3.54 -4.91
CA PRO A 91 6.99 3.93 -3.51
C PRO A 91 5.75 4.79 -3.30
N ASN A 92 5.39 5.62 -4.27
CA ASN A 92 4.18 6.45 -4.24
C ASN A 92 2.91 5.59 -4.24
N TYR A 93 2.86 4.60 -5.14
CA TYR A 93 1.72 3.69 -5.23
C TYR A 93 1.63 2.80 -3.98
N LEU A 94 2.76 2.36 -3.43
CA LEU A 94 2.80 1.65 -2.15
C LEU A 94 2.22 2.50 -1.02
N GLY A 95 2.58 3.80 -0.97
CA GLY A 95 2.06 4.73 0.02
C GLY A 95 0.55 4.94 -0.08
N GLU A 96 0.03 5.13 -1.29
CA GLU A 96 -1.40 5.24 -1.55
C GLU A 96 -2.14 3.96 -1.14
N ILE A 97 -1.62 2.78 -1.49
CA ILE A 97 -2.22 1.49 -1.09
C ILE A 97 -2.25 1.36 0.44
N LEU A 98 -1.15 1.66 1.15
CA LEU A 98 -1.11 1.62 2.61
C LEU A 98 -2.12 2.58 3.25
N THR A 99 -2.25 3.78 2.68
CA THR A 99 -3.22 4.79 3.15
C THR A 99 -4.64 4.25 3.07
N PHE A 100 -5.02 3.66 1.93
CA PHE A 100 -6.36 3.11 1.77
C PHE A 100 -6.59 1.84 2.59
N PHE A 101 -5.61 0.94 2.64
CA PHE A 101 -5.69 -0.27 3.46
C PHE A 101 -5.76 0.06 4.96
N SER A 102 -5.27 1.23 5.40
CA SER A 102 -5.44 1.66 6.80
C SER A 102 -6.91 1.81 7.19
N PHE A 103 -7.77 2.30 6.28
CA PHE A 103 -9.21 2.41 6.49
C PHE A 103 -9.90 1.05 6.44
N CYS A 104 -9.48 0.16 5.55
CA CYS A 104 -9.95 -1.23 5.52
C CYS A 104 -9.60 -1.96 6.82
N ASN A 105 -8.38 -1.76 7.34
CA ASN A 105 -7.94 -2.32 8.62
C ASN A 105 -8.71 -1.71 9.79
N LEU A 106 -9.01 -0.41 9.75
CA LEU A 106 -9.74 0.29 10.80
C LEU A 106 -11.16 -0.24 10.95
N TYR A 107 -11.85 -0.45 9.82
CA TYR A 107 -13.22 -0.95 9.77
C TYR A 107 -13.30 -2.49 9.93
N SER A 108 -12.24 -3.22 9.59
CA SER A 108 -12.13 -4.68 9.73
C SER A 108 -13.20 -5.48 8.97
N ASN A 109 -13.69 -4.98 7.83
CA ASN A 109 -14.61 -5.71 6.97
C ASN A 109 -13.90 -6.21 5.71
N TRP A 110 -14.03 -7.51 5.46
CA TRP A 110 -13.39 -8.21 4.35
C TRP A 110 -13.85 -7.67 2.98
N ASP A 111 -15.10 -7.20 2.88
CA ASP A 111 -15.65 -6.61 1.66
C ASP A 111 -14.87 -5.36 1.20
N SER A 112 -14.43 -4.55 2.16
CA SER A 112 -13.72 -3.29 1.95
C SER A 112 -12.32 -3.55 1.43
N TRP A 113 -11.66 -4.61 1.93
CA TRP A 113 -10.36 -5.06 1.41
C TRP A 113 -10.45 -5.48 -0.05
N ILE A 114 -11.48 -6.25 -0.43
CA ILE A 114 -11.67 -6.70 -1.81
C ILE A 114 -11.99 -5.51 -2.72
N LEU A 115 -12.97 -4.68 -2.35
CA LEU A 115 -13.39 -3.52 -3.14
C LEU A 115 -12.19 -2.59 -3.41
N TYR A 116 -11.43 -2.24 -2.38
CA TYR A 116 -10.26 -1.37 -2.53
C TYR A 116 -9.14 -2.00 -3.32
N SER A 117 -8.87 -3.29 -3.11
CA SER A 117 -7.87 -3.98 -3.92
C SER A 117 -8.24 -3.91 -5.40
N ILE A 118 -9.50 -4.17 -5.75
CA ILE A 118 -9.97 -4.08 -7.13
C ILE A 118 -9.81 -2.64 -7.67
N LEU A 119 -10.29 -1.63 -6.94
CA LEU A 119 -10.23 -0.23 -7.38
C LEU A 119 -8.79 0.29 -7.54
N LEU A 120 -7.92 0.01 -6.56
CA LEU A 120 -6.53 0.45 -6.58
C LEU A 120 -5.72 -0.29 -7.63
N PHE A 121 -5.78 -1.62 -7.66
CA PHE A 121 -4.98 -2.37 -8.63
C PHE A 121 -5.49 -2.19 -10.06
N SER A 122 -6.80 -2.09 -10.31
CA SER A 122 -7.32 -1.84 -11.67
C SER A 122 -6.86 -0.50 -12.24
N SER A 123 -6.72 0.54 -11.40
CA SER A 123 -6.28 1.87 -11.82
C SER A 123 -4.75 2.01 -11.85
N MET A 124 -4.06 1.54 -10.80
CA MET A 124 -2.63 1.76 -10.62
C MET A 124 -1.76 0.75 -11.35
N TYR A 125 -2.17 -0.52 -11.42
CA TYR A 125 -1.33 -1.59 -11.99
C TYR A 125 -0.95 -1.33 -13.46
N PRO A 126 -1.88 -0.91 -14.35
CA PRO A 126 -1.51 -0.55 -15.72
C PRO A 126 -0.52 0.62 -15.78
N MET A 127 -0.69 1.62 -14.91
CA MET A 127 0.22 2.77 -14.85
C MET A 127 1.62 2.36 -14.37
N MET A 128 1.70 1.44 -13.40
CA MET A 128 2.97 0.89 -12.93
C MET A 128 3.68 0.10 -14.02
N LEU A 129 2.96 -0.69 -14.83
CA LEU A 129 3.54 -1.42 -15.97
C LEU A 129 4.06 -0.46 -17.05
N GLN A 130 3.27 0.54 -17.45
CA GLN A 130 3.68 1.55 -18.43
C GLN A 130 4.92 2.33 -17.96
N LYS A 131 4.95 2.68 -16.66
CA LYS A 131 6.12 3.29 -16.04
C LYS A 131 7.33 2.36 -16.11
N ASP A 132 7.15 1.07 -15.87
CA ASP A 132 8.23 0.10 -15.88
C ASP A 132 8.84 -0.07 -17.28
N GLU A 133 8.03 -0.12 -18.32
CA GLU A 133 8.50 -0.11 -19.71
C GLU A 133 9.28 1.18 -20.02
N SER A 134 8.81 2.33 -19.54
CA SER A 134 9.55 3.59 -19.68
C SER A 134 10.92 3.54 -18.98
N LEU A 135 11.01 2.91 -17.80
CA LEU A 135 12.27 2.78 -17.06
C LEU A 135 13.31 1.95 -17.81
N LYS A 136 12.91 0.89 -18.51
CA LYS A 136 13.82 0.04 -19.32
C LYS A 136 14.56 0.81 -20.40
N THR A 137 14.01 1.93 -20.87
CA THR A 137 14.65 2.79 -21.90
C THR A 137 15.75 3.70 -21.36
N LYS A 138 16.05 3.64 -20.06
CA LYS A 138 17.00 4.53 -19.39
C LYS A 138 18.32 3.82 -19.12
N GLU A 139 19.40 4.60 -19.07
CA GLU A 139 20.72 4.10 -18.74
C GLU A 139 20.75 3.49 -17.32
N GLY A 140 21.37 2.32 -17.16
CA GLY A 140 21.44 1.59 -15.88
C GLY A 140 20.15 0.89 -15.45
N ALA A 141 19.14 0.81 -16.33
CA ALA A 141 17.86 0.19 -15.99
C ALA A 141 17.99 -1.30 -15.64
N GLU A 142 18.80 -2.07 -16.36
CA GLU A 142 18.91 -3.52 -16.14
C GLU A 142 19.32 -3.87 -14.71
N GLU A 143 20.38 -3.22 -14.20
CA GLU A 143 20.86 -3.41 -12.83
C GLU A 143 19.83 -2.92 -11.80
N TYR A 144 19.20 -1.78 -12.08
CA TYR A 144 18.19 -1.20 -11.20
C TYR A 144 16.94 -2.07 -11.08
N LEU A 145 16.42 -2.63 -12.18
CA LEU A 145 15.25 -3.51 -12.18
C LEU A 145 15.54 -4.82 -11.43
N LYS A 146 16.80 -5.30 -11.45
CA LYS A 146 17.22 -6.48 -10.67
C LYS A 146 17.32 -6.19 -9.17
N SER A 147 17.72 -4.98 -8.78
CA SER A 147 17.95 -4.61 -7.38
C SER A 147 16.75 -3.99 -6.67
N SER A 148 15.75 -3.48 -7.40
CA SER A 148 14.54 -2.86 -6.83
C SER A 148 13.29 -3.73 -6.99
N GLY A 149 12.35 -3.61 -6.03
CA GLY A 149 11.06 -4.28 -6.11
C GLY A 149 10.10 -3.60 -7.08
N PHE A 150 9.07 -4.30 -7.55
CA PHE A 150 8.02 -3.67 -8.39
C PHE A 150 7.15 -2.72 -7.56
N LEU A 151 6.51 -3.24 -6.50
CA LEU A 151 5.66 -2.47 -5.60
C LEU A 151 6.18 -2.57 -4.16
N LEU A 152 6.35 -3.80 -3.67
CA LEU A 152 6.93 -4.04 -2.35
C LEU A 152 8.45 -3.80 -2.35
N PRO A 153 9.02 -3.23 -1.28
CA PRO A 153 10.46 -3.01 -1.17
C PRO A 153 11.28 -4.30 -1.32
N LYS A 154 12.40 -4.22 -2.04
CA LYS A 154 13.39 -5.29 -2.13
C LYS A 154 14.64 -4.89 -1.37
N PHE A 155 14.83 -5.45 -0.17
CA PHE A 155 15.98 -5.19 0.69
C PHE A 155 16.97 -6.37 0.75
N THR A 156 16.59 -7.53 0.19
CA THR A 156 17.46 -8.71 0.05
C THR A 156 17.36 -9.29 -1.35
N THR A 157 18.42 -9.94 -1.81
CA THR A 157 18.45 -10.68 -3.08
C THR A 157 17.80 -12.05 -2.98
N CYS A 158 17.72 -12.62 -1.77
CA CYS A 158 17.10 -13.91 -1.53
C CYS A 158 15.57 -13.80 -1.52
N TRP A 159 14.93 -14.32 -2.57
CA TRP A 159 13.47 -14.28 -2.72
C TRP A 159 12.75 -15.02 -1.58
N LEU A 160 13.35 -16.10 -1.06
CA LEU A 160 12.77 -16.89 0.03
C LEU A 160 12.70 -16.07 1.33
N VAL A 161 13.78 -15.37 1.69
CA VAL A 161 13.82 -14.50 2.87
C VAL A 161 12.83 -13.35 2.72
N LEU A 162 12.76 -12.76 1.52
CA LEU A 162 11.81 -11.69 1.23
C LEU A 162 10.36 -12.16 1.37
N PHE A 163 10.04 -13.32 0.80
CA PHE A 163 8.71 -13.94 0.86
C PHE A 163 8.31 -14.30 2.29
N MET A 164 9.20 -14.96 3.04
CA MET A 164 8.99 -15.27 4.46
C MET A 164 8.76 -14.00 5.28
N THR A 165 9.50 -12.93 5.02
CA THR A 165 9.32 -11.65 5.73
C THR A 165 7.92 -11.09 5.50
N TYR A 166 7.46 -11.01 4.25
CA TYR A 166 6.13 -10.49 3.95
C TYR A 166 5.01 -11.37 4.48
N ILE A 167 5.15 -12.70 4.40
CA ILE A 167 4.19 -13.63 5.02
C ILE A 167 4.12 -13.42 6.53
N ASN A 168 5.26 -13.32 7.21
CA ASN A 168 5.28 -13.11 8.65
C ASN A 168 4.63 -11.78 9.05
N ILE A 169 4.86 -10.71 8.28
CA ILE A 169 4.17 -9.43 8.51
C ILE A 169 2.66 -9.57 8.32
N ILE A 170 2.22 -10.20 7.22
CA ILE A 170 0.79 -10.40 6.93
C ILE A 170 0.14 -11.28 8.00
N MET A 171 0.76 -12.41 8.35
CA MET A 171 0.28 -13.31 9.38
C MET A 171 0.19 -12.63 10.74
N PHE A 172 1.20 -11.83 11.11
CA PHE A 172 1.18 -11.05 12.33
C PHE A 172 0.01 -10.06 12.35
N LEU A 173 -0.20 -9.30 11.26
CA LEU A 173 -1.32 -8.37 11.13
C LEU A 173 -2.69 -9.09 11.13
N LEU A 174 -2.79 -10.26 10.51
CA LEU A 174 -4.00 -11.09 10.52
C LEU A 174 -4.27 -11.64 11.93
N CYS A 175 -3.25 -12.13 12.62
CA CYS A 175 -3.37 -12.59 14.01
C CYS A 175 -3.84 -11.47 14.91
N LEU A 176 -3.28 -10.26 14.80
CA LEU A 176 -3.76 -9.09 15.56
C LEU A 176 -5.23 -8.78 15.28
N ASN A 177 -5.66 -8.91 14.02
CA ASN A 177 -7.03 -8.66 13.63
C ASN A 177 -8.03 -9.74 14.07
N LEU A 178 -7.65 -11.03 14.04
CA LEU A 178 -8.52 -12.16 14.37
C LEU A 178 -8.56 -12.49 15.87
N SER A 179 -7.45 -12.32 16.58
CA SER A 179 -7.36 -12.64 18.02
C SER A 179 -7.96 -11.57 18.93
N GLY A 180 -8.32 -10.43 18.36
CA GLY A 180 -8.79 -9.27 19.11
C GLY A 180 -7.66 -8.55 19.85
N GLY A 181 -6.50 -8.40 19.20
CA GLY A 181 -5.33 -7.72 19.78
C GLY A 181 -4.43 -8.63 20.63
N VAL A 182 -3.23 -8.12 20.93
CA VAL A 182 -2.21 -8.83 21.73
C VAL A 182 -2.73 -9.06 23.14
N GLU A 183 -3.49 -8.11 23.70
CA GLU A 183 -4.00 -8.21 25.06
C GLU A 183 -5.01 -9.38 25.20
N LYS A 184 -5.95 -9.51 24.27
CA LYS A 184 -6.94 -10.58 24.27
C LYS A 184 -6.30 -11.93 23.93
N MET A 185 -5.33 -11.94 23.00
CA MET A 185 -4.52 -13.13 22.71
C MET A 185 -3.76 -13.62 23.94
N ALA A 186 -3.10 -12.72 24.67
CA ALA A 186 -2.39 -13.04 25.91
C ALA A 186 -3.35 -13.56 26.99
N LYS A 187 -4.51 -12.91 27.18
CA LYS A 187 -5.55 -13.36 28.11
C LYS A 187 -6.08 -14.75 27.74
N ASN A 188 -6.35 -15.01 26.47
CA ASN A 188 -6.82 -16.31 25.98
C ASN A 188 -5.75 -17.40 26.13
N ALA A 189 -4.48 -17.08 25.86
CA ALA A 189 -3.36 -18.00 26.05
C ALA A 189 -3.20 -18.37 27.53
N ILE A 190 -3.23 -17.38 28.43
CA ILE A 190 -3.19 -17.61 29.88
C ILE A 190 -4.40 -18.43 30.35
N TYR A 191 -5.60 -18.13 29.84
CA TYR A 191 -6.81 -18.90 30.15
C TYR A 191 -6.68 -20.36 29.70
N MET A 192 -6.22 -20.61 28.47
CA MET A 192 -5.99 -21.98 27.97
C MET A 192 -4.96 -22.75 28.81
N ILE A 193 -3.85 -22.10 29.19
CA ILE A 193 -2.83 -22.71 30.05
C ILE A 193 -3.42 -23.11 31.40
N LYS A 194 -4.27 -22.26 32.00
CA LYS A 194 -4.98 -22.57 33.25
C LYS A 194 -6.00 -23.69 33.10
N THR A 195 -6.79 -23.71 32.02
CA THR A 195 -7.79 -24.78 31.80
C THR A 195 -7.18 -26.13 31.41
N CYS A 196 -5.97 -26.14 30.84
CA CYS A 196 -5.24 -27.36 30.53
C CYS A 196 -4.44 -27.93 31.73
N GLY A 197 -4.51 -27.31 32.91
CA GLY A 197 -3.86 -27.81 34.13
C GLY A 197 -2.32 -27.75 34.09
N ILE A 198 -1.75 -26.88 33.26
CA ILE A 198 -0.29 -26.69 33.13
C ILE A 198 0.24 -25.69 34.18
N MET A 199 -0.65 -25.13 35.01
CA MET A 199 -0.33 -24.22 36.11
C MET A 199 -1.29 -24.40 37.28
#